data_AF-A0A7V3BHC9-F1
#
_entry.id   AF-A0A7V3BHC9-F1
#
_cell.length_a   1.000
_cell.length_b   1.000
_cell.length_c   1.000
_cell.angle_alpha   90.00
_cell.angle_beta   90.00
_cell.angle_gamma   90.00
#
_symmetry.space_group_name_H-M   'P 1'
#
loop_
_entity.id
_entity.type
_entity.pdbx_description
1 polymer ?
#
loop_
_entity_poly.entity_id
_entity_poly.type
_entity_poly.pdbx_seq_one_letter_code
_entity_poly.pdbx_strand_id
1 'polypeptide(L)'
;MMAYTDLRGLTVSTTSSDALAAYERGMELFLRWRGGALEALNAATKYDPHFALAHCAKAYIGWRMGNVNVALEGHRQAVAAANHVNTEREQLHVQTVEAMHRGEPLAADALLERIGADYPTDRLAVRLLGFLCIARGDYLGGLEIANRSLDACPDDVQFQTMKGFFLEQSGQNAEGFAYSSRALAQDPGNLYAYHAVGHAYIARGDYREALETFERAASLEHYPHILWHLGEARAILGYEQFTQDYWAHSSPPLPLFERIELLWRLEVLRRLPVDLTTWRDLAEQGERLLAHPEYLTIWMHHWIGLALARAGELDKARRQVAYLRQLPPGKASGQWSTLGADMLEGELAFIQGDFATAERLMAPAVEHLHAMGGGSREQKDIFKDVFLELQRRLGHADRVIELAEQRLRANPRHIPSLAALAWAYGQSGQMALQRQVCARLLDRAAEVRLHPHAPELLEAQQLLGVQPPATA
;
A
#
# COMPACT_ATOMS: atom_id res chain seq x y z
N MET A 1 -8.01 -6.46 44.14
CA MET A 1 -8.65 -7.02 42.94
C MET A 1 -7.52 -7.46 42.02
N MET A 2 -7.52 -8.70 41.51
CA MET A 2 -6.46 -9.15 40.59
C MET A 2 -6.51 -8.30 39.32
N ALA A 3 -5.38 -7.72 38.93
CA ALA A 3 -5.26 -6.99 37.67
C ALA A 3 -5.23 -8.00 36.52
N TYR A 4 -6.04 -7.78 35.49
CA TYR A 4 -5.98 -8.62 34.29
C TYR A 4 -4.81 -8.20 33.39
N THR A 5 -4.35 -9.14 32.58
CA THR A 5 -3.33 -8.91 31.55
C THR A 5 -3.86 -9.31 30.19
N ASP A 6 -3.45 -8.57 29.16
CA ASP A 6 -3.73 -8.93 27.76
C ASP A 6 -2.97 -10.20 27.33
N LEU A 7 -3.20 -10.66 26.09
CA LEU A 7 -2.55 -11.88 25.55
C LEU A 7 -1.01 -11.79 25.45
N ARG A 8 -0.40 -10.63 25.73
CA ARG A 8 1.06 -10.43 25.78
C ARG A 8 1.57 -10.16 27.19
N GLY A 9 0.73 -10.37 28.20
CA GLY A 9 1.09 -10.22 29.61
C GLY A 9 1.14 -8.76 30.08
N LEU A 10 0.65 -7.81 29.29
CA LEU A 10 0.64 -6.40 29.68
C LEU A 10 -0.64 -6.11 30.47
N THR A 11 -0.49 -5.50 31.65
CA THR A 11 -1.61 -5.15 32.53
C THR A 11 -2.60 -4.21 31.84
N VAL A 12 -3.89 -4.41 32.09
CA VAL A 12 -5.00 -3.57 31.61
C VAL A 12 -5.82 -3.00 32.78
N SER A 13 -6.45 -1.84 32.59
CA SER A 13 -7.22 -1.17 33.65
C SER A 13 -8.60 -1.78 33.86
N THR A 14 -9.15 -2.51 32.87
CA THR A 14 -10.47 -3.14 33.03
C THR A 14 -10.45 -4.23 34.10
N THR A 15 -11.55 -4.35 34.83
CA THR A 15 -11.80 -5.42 35.81
C THR A 15 -12.84 -6.43 35.31
N SER A 16 -13.26 -6.30 34.05
CA SER A 16 -14.23 -7.19 33.40
C SER A 16 -13.50 -8.17 32.48
N SER A 17 -13.56 -9.47 32.82
CA SER A 17 -13.04 -10.53 31.96
C SER A 17 -13.73 -10.58 30.61
N ASP A 18 -15.03 -10.26 30.56
CA ASP A 18 -15.81 -10.22 29.32
C ASP A 18 -15.39 -9.04 28.43
N ALA A 19 -15.12 -7.88 29.03
CA ALA A 19 -14.60 -6.73 28.30
C ALA A 19 -13.21 -7.01 27.72
N LEU A 20 -12.32 -7.62 28.51
CA LEU A 20 -11.01 -8.03 28.04
C LEU A 20 -11.10 -9.06 26.91
N ALA A 21 -11.92 -10.11 27.05
CA ALA A 21 -12.10 -11.11 26.01
C ALA A 21 -12.63 -10.52 24.69
N ALA A 22 -13.58 -9.58 24.78
CA ALA A 22 -14.10 -8.87 23.62
C ALA A 22 -13.06 -7.94 22.97
N TYR A 23 -12.23 -7.26 23.79
CA TYR A 23 -11.10 -6.46 23.30
C TYR A 23 -10.08 -7.32 22.57
N GLU A 24 -9.70 -8.46 23.15
CA GLU A 24 -8.75 -9.40 22.56
C GLU A 24 -9.22 -9.92 21.21
N ARG A 25 -10.50 -10.28 21.12
CA ARG A 25 -11.13 -10.66 19.85
C ARG A 25 -11.09 -9.51 18.83
N GLY A 26 -11.36 -8.28 19.27
CA GLY A 26 -11.27 -7.10 18.41
C GLY A 26 -9.86 -6.88 17.87
N MET A 27 -8.84 -7.00 18.73
CA MET A 27 -7.44 -6.89 18.35
C MET A 27 -7.00 -8.02 17.41
N GLU A 28 -7.42 -9.25 17.69
CA GLU A 28 -7.15 -10.41 16.84
C GLU A 28 -7.70 -10.22 15.41
N LEU A 29 -8.95 -9.78 15.28
CA LEU A 29 -9.59 -9.49 13.99
C LEU A 29 -8.87 -8.33 13.27
N PHE A 30 -8.58 -7.23 13.99
CA PHE A 30 -7.88 -6.09 13.41
C PHE A 30 -6.48 -6.46 12.89
N LEU A 31 -5.69 -7.19 13.67
CA LEU A 31 -4.32 -7.55 13.33
C LEU A 31 -4.26 -8.57 12.18
N ARG A 32 -5.23 -9.49 12.09
CA ARG A 32 -5.35 -10.44 10.96
C ARG A 32 -6.05 -9.89 9.73
N TRP A 33 -6.45 -8.61 9.75
CA TRP A 33 -7.23 -7.94 8.71
C TRP A 33 -8.55 -8.67 8.40
N ARG A 34 -9.31 -8.95 9.45
CA ARG A 34 -10.63 -9.56 9.38
C ARG A 34 -11.69 -8.51 9.73
N GLY A 35 -12.87 -8.63 9.14
CA GLY A 35 -14.06 -7.88 9.54
C GLY A 35 -14.49 -8.23 10.97
N GLY A 36 -15.36 -7.42 11.56
CA GLY A 36 -15.89 -7.68 12.91
C GLY A 36 -15.07 -7.05 14.06
N ALA A 37 -13.94 -6.40 13.76
CA ALA A 37 -13.06 -5.83 14.79
C ALA A 37 -13.76 -4.73 15.60
N LEU A 38 -14.46 -3.80 14.94
CA LEU A 38 -15.19 -2.72 15.62
C LEU A 38 -16.39 -3.25 16.39
N GLU A 39 -17.06 -4.28 15.90
CA GLU A 39 -18.18 -4.95 16.58
C GLU A 39 -17.72 -5.60 17.88
N ALA A 40 -16.58 -6.29 17.86
CA ALA A 40 -15.97 -6.87 19.05
C ALA A 40 -15.50 -5.79 20.05
N LEU A 41 -14.88 -4.71 19.57
CA LEU A 41 -14.49 -3.58 20.43
C LEU A 41 -15.71 -2.84 21.00
N ASN A 42 -16.81 -2.72 20.25
CA ASN A 42 -18.05 -2.18 20.77
C ASN A 42 -18.62 -3.05 21.89
N ALA A 43 -18.56 -4.38 21.75
CA ALA A 43 -18.92 -5.29 22.83
C ALA A 43 -18.03 -5.08 24.07
N ALA A 44 -16.71 -4.92 23.89
CA ALA A 44 -15.79 -4.63 25.00
C ALA A 44 -16.22 -3.38 25.78
N THR A 45 -16.51 -2.29 25.08
CA THR A 45 -16.95 -1.02 25.69
C THR A 45 -18.36 -1.08 26.28
N LYS A 46 -19.17 -2.07 25.90
CA LYS A 46 -20.49 -2.32 26.50
C LYS A 46 -20.35 -3.08 27.82
N TYR A 47 -19.43 -4.04 27.90
CA TYR A 47 -19.13 -4.77 29.13
C TYR A 47 -18.42 -3.89 30.16
N ASP A 48 -17.55 -2.99 29.70
CA ASP A 48 -16.89 -1.99 30.53
C ASP A 48 -16.78 -0.64 29.81
N PRO A 49 -17.69 0.31 30.08
CA PRO A 49 -17.64 1.65 29.51
C PRO A 49 -16.39 2.45 29.87
N HIS A 50 -15.68 2.08 30.94
CA HIS A 50 -14.46 2.74 31.40
C HIS A 50 -13.18 2.09 30.87
N PHE A 51 -13.28 1.09 29.98
CA PHE A 51 -12.11 0.47 29.37
C PHE A 51 -11.47 1.37 28.30
N ALA A 52 -10.62 2.29 28.74
CA ALA A 52 -10.00 3.32 27.90
C ALA A 52 -9.28 2.74 26.67
N LEU A 53 -8.54 1.64 26.82
CA LEU A 53 -7.79 1.03 25.72
C LEU A 53 -8.69 0.54 24.57
N ALA A 54 -9.90 0.04 24.87
CA ALA A 54 -10.86 -0.36 23.85
C ALA A 54 -11.42 0.85 23.08
N HIS A 55 -11.64 1.98 23.75
CA HIS A 55 -12.02 3.24 23.11
C HIS A 55 -10.89 3.82 22.26
N CYS A 56 -9.64 3.76 22.73
CA CYS A 56 -8.46 4.13 21.95
C CYS A 56 -8.34 3.27 20.68
N ALA A 57 -8.50 1.95 20.78
CA ALA A 57 -8.47 1.05 19.64
C ALA A 57 -9.55 1.41 18.59
N LYS A 58 -10.77 1.72 19.05
CA LYS A 58 -11.85 2.22 18.16
C LYS A 58 -11.47 3.53 17.47
N ALA A 59 -10.85 4.46 18.20
CA ALA A 59 -10.40 5.74 17.65
C ALA A 59 -9.38 5.54 16.52
N TYR A 60 -8.30 4.78 16.81
CA TYR A 60 -7.26 4.47 15.84
C TYR A 60 -7.79 3.75 14.60
N ILE A 61 -8.63 2.73 14.79
CA ILE A 61 -9.23 1.99 13.67
C ILE A 61 -10.16 2.90 12.86
N GLY A 62 -10.95 3.74 13.53
CA GLY A 62 -11.81 4.73 12.89
C GLY A 62 -11.03 5.66 11.96
N TRP A 63 -9.97 6.30 12.45
CA TRP A 63 -9.09 7.15 11.63
C TRP A 63 -8.46 6.35 10.48
N ARG A 64 -7.94 5.16 10.76
CA ARG A 64 -7.28 4.31 9.75
C ARG A 64 -8.22 3.86 8.62
N MET A 65 -9.51 3.66 8.92
CA MET A 65 -10.55 3.30 7.96
C MET A 65 -11.22 4.53 7.33
N GLY A 66 -10.82 5.75 7.68
CA GLY A 66 -11.48 6.98 7.21
C GLY A 66 -12.88 7.19 7.80
N ASN A 67 -13.27 6.42 8.83
CA ASN A 67 -14.54 6.58 9.52
C ASN A 67 -14.39 7.60 10.66
N VAL A 68 -14.49 8.88 10.28
CA VAL A 68 -14.33 10.03 11.20
C VAL A 68 -15.29 9.96 12.38
N ASN A 69 -16.54 9.53 12.17
CA ASN A 69 -17.53 9.42 13.26
C ASN A 69 -17.11 8.41 14.32
N VAL A 70 -16.65 7.22 13.91
CA VAL A 70 -16.12 6.20 14.84
C VAL A 70 -14.87 6.72 15.54
N ALA A 71 -14.00 7.41 14.80
CA ALA A 71 -12.76 7.96 15.33
C ALA A 71 -13.01 8.97 16.46
N LEU A 72 -13.86 9.97 16.19
CA LEU A 72 -14.19 11.04 17.13
C LEU A 72 -14.94 10.53 18.37
N GLU A 73 -15.87 9.58 18.19
CA GLU A 73 -16.58 8.97 19.31
C GLU A 73 -15.63 8.12 20.17
N GLY A 74 -14.75 7.32 19.55
CA GLY A 74 -13.72 6.57 20.26
C GLY A 74 -12.79 7.47 21.07
N HIS A 75 -12.30 8.56 20.47
CA HIS A 75 -11.50 9.58 21.16
C HIS A 75 -12.24 10.13 22.38
N ARG A 76 -13.47 10.61 22.19
CA ARG A 76 -14.26 11.26 23.25
C ARG A 76 -14.44 10.34 24.45
N GLN A 77 -14.72 9.07 24.19
CA GLN A 77 -14.90 8.06 25.23
C GLN A 77 -13.58 7.66 25.91
N ALA A 78 -12.48 7.59 25.16
CA ALA A 78 -11.16 7.32 25.72
C ALA A 78 -10.74 8.43 26.72
N VAL A 79 -10.92 9.69 26.35
CA VAL A 79 -10.64 10.83 27.24
C VAL A 79 -11.57 10.85 28.45
N ALA A 80 -12.85 10.54 28.27
CA ALA A 80 -13.80 10.42 29.39
C ALA A 80 -13.43 9.29 30.38
N ALA A 81 -12.81 8.22 29.87
CA ALA A 81 -12.33 7.09 30.67
C ALA A 81 -10.96 7.32 31.33
N ALA A 82 -10.27 8.44 31.05
CA ALA A 82 -8.89 8.68 31.51
C ALA A 82 -8.71 8.56 33.03
N ASN A 83 -9.69 9.02 33.82
CA ASN A 83 -9.63 8.94 35.29
C ASN A 83 -9.73 7.50 35.83
N HIS A 84 -10.09 6.53 35.00
CA HIS A 84 -10.19 5.11 35.34
C HIS A 84 -8.95 4.32 34.88
N VAL A 85 -8.01 4.95 34.18
CA VAL A 85 -6.77 4.34 33.75
C VAL A 85 -5.82 4.18 34.95
N ASN A 86 -5.26 2.99 35.12
CA ASN A 86 -4.33 2.69 36.20
C ASN A 86 -2.95 2.21 35.73
N THR A 87 -2.70 2.20 34.41
CA THR A 87 -1.40 1.87 33.82
C THR A 87 -0.86 3.04 32.99
N GLU A 88 0.45 3.24 33.03
CA GLU A 88 1.11 4.26 32.22
C GLU A 88 0.91 4.01 30.71
N ARG A 89 0.99 2.74 30.28
CA ARG A 89 0.71 2.30 28.91
C ARG A 89 -0.63 2.81 28.39
N GLU A 90 -1.73 2.56 29.11
CA GLU A 90 -3.04 3.01 28.68
C GLU A 90 -3.16 4.53 28.71
N GLN A 91 -2.50 5.20 29.67
CA GLN A 91 -2.47 6.66 29.74
C GLN A 91 -1.77 7.26 28.50
N LEU A 92 -0.69 6.64 28.03
CA LEU A 92 0.00 7.02 26.80
C LEU A 92 -0.92 6.85 25.58
N HIS A 93 -1.70 5.76 25.50
CA HIS A 93 -2.69 5.59 24.42
C HIS A 93 -3.78 6.67 24.45
N VAL A 94 -4.27 7.06 25.63
CA VAL A 94 -5.24 8.15 25.78
C VAL A 94 -4.64 9.49 25.32
N GLN A 95 -3.41 9.81 25.74
CA GLN A 95 -2.71 11.02 25.30
C GLN A 95 -2.46 11.02 23.79
N THR A 96 -2.16 9.86 23.21
CA THR A 96 -1.91 9.71 21.78
C THR A 96 -3.18 10.02 20.98
N VAL A 97 -4.33 9.42 21.33
CA VAL A 97 -5.58 9.72 20.62
C VAL A 97 -5.99 11.18 20.77
N GLU A 98 -5.73 11.80 21.93
CA GLU A 98 -5.98 13.22 22.15
C GLU A 98 -5.11 14.11 21.25
N ALA A 99 -3.81 13.81 21.14
CA ALA A 99 -2.90 14.51 20.23
C ALA A 99 -3.33 14.34 18.76
N MET A 100 -3.76 13.13 18.34
CA MET A 100 -4.31 12.90 17.00
C MET A 100 -5.55 13.76 16.73
N HIS A 101 -6.48 13.86 17.69
CA HIS A 101 -7.69 14.67 17.55
C HIS A 101 -7.40 16.17 17.48
N ARG A 102 -6.39 16.66 18.21
CA ARG A 102 -5.96 18.06 18.19
C ARG A 102 -5.20 18.44 16.90
N GLY A 103 -4.94 17.49 16.01
CA GLY A 103 -4.14 17.72 14.81
C GLY A 103 -2.66 17.94 15.13
N GLU A 104 -2.14 17.27 16.15
CA GLU A 104 -0.75 17.34 16.60
C GLU A 104 0.00 16.04 16.23
N PRO A 105 0.21 15.73 14.94
CA PRO A 105 0.72 14.43 14.49
C PRO A 105 2.11 14.11 15.04
N LEU A 106 2.98 15.12 15.19
CA LEU A 106 4.32 14.92 15.76
C LEU A 106 4.28 14.51 17.24
N ALA A 107 3.33 15.06 18.00
CA ALA A 107 3.15 14.68 19.40
C ALA A 107 2.56 13.28 19.52
N ALA A 108 1.55 12.96 18.71
CA ALA A 108 0.97 11.62 18.64
C ALA A 108 2.02 10.56 18.26
N ASP A 109 2.85 10.85 17.26
CA ASP A 109 3.92 9.98 16.81
C ASP A 109 4.97 9.73 17.91
N ALA A 110 5.41 10.78 18.60
CA ALA A 110 6.37 10.65 19.70
C ALA A 110 5.81 9.81 20.87
N LEU A 111 4.52 9.95 21.16
CA LEU A 111 3.84 9.12 22.16
C LEU A 111 3.74 7.66 21.73
N LEU A 112 3.39 7.39 20.46
CA LEU A 112 3.38 6.05 19.88
C LEU A 112 4.75 5.38 19.91
N GLU A 113 5.81 6.12 19.54
CA GLU A 113 7.20 5.64 19.60
C GLU A 113 7.62 5.30 21.02
N ARG A 114 7.22 6.12 22.00
CA ARG A 114 7.42 5.84 23.41
C ARG A 114 6.72 4.55 23.84
N ILE A 115 5.46 4.35 23.44
CA ILE A 115 4.75 3.09 23.73
C ILE A 115 5.50 1.90 23.13
N GLY A 116 5.93 1.97 21.87
CA GLY A 116 6.67 0.89 21.22
C GLY A 116 8.05 0.61 21.84
N ALA A 117 8.69 1.62 22.43
CA ALA A 117 9.96 1.48 23.12
C ALA A 117 9.80 0.85 24.52
N ASP A 118 8.85 1.35 25.31
CA ASP A 118 8.61 0.94 26.69
C ASP A 118 7.84 -0.40 26.76
N TYR A 119 6.97 -0.65 25.77
CA TYR A 119 6.09 -1.81 25.67
C TYR A 119 6.20 -2.47 24.27
N PRO A 120 7.33 -3.12 23.95
CA PRO A 120 7.59 -3.65 22.61
C PRO A 120 6.63 -4.78 22.19
N THR A 121 5.80 -5.28 23.09
CA THR A 121 4.77 -6.31 22.83
C THR A 121 3.35 -5.73 22.76
N ASP A 122 3.17 -4.41 22.89
CA ASP A 122 1.87 -3.76 22.67
C ASP A 122 1.47 -3.86 21.20
N ARG A 123 0.65 -4.85 20.88
CA ARG A 123 0.28 -5.18 19.49
C ARG A 123 -0.46 -4.05 18.78
N LEU A 124 -1.20 -3.21 19.52
CA LEU A 124 -1.90 -2.07 18.93
C LEU A 124 -0.88 -0.99 18.52
N ALA A 125 0.00 -0.59 19.44
CA ALA A 125 1.02 0.41 19.18
C ALA A 125 2.00 -0.05 18.10
N VAL A 126 2.52 -1.28 18.17
CA VAL A 126 3.43 -1.84 17.16
C VAL A 126 2.79 -1.85 15.78
N ARG A 127 1.49 -2.20 15.68
CA ARG A 127 0.78 -2.15 14.40
C ARG A 127 0.66 -0.74 13.84
N LEU A 128 0.32 0.23 14.70
CA LEU A 128 0.22 1.64 14.33
C LEU A 128 1.57 2.22 13.91
N LEU A 129 2.64 1.89 14.64
CA LEU A 129 4.00 2.24 14.29
C LEU A 129 4.43 1.63 12.96
N GLY A 130 4.02 0.41 12.64
CA GLY A 130 4.23 -0.19 11.32
C GLY A 130 3.55 0.63 10.21
N PHE A 131 2.30 1.05 10.40
CA PHE A 131 1.65 1.94 9.43
C PHE A 131 2.35 3.29 9.31
N LEU A 132 2.77 3.84 10.43
CA LEU A 132 3.52 5.07 10.48
C LEU A 132 4.79 4.91 9.66
N CYS A 133 5.62 3.91 9.92
CA CYS A 133 6.86 3.60 9.17
C CYS A 133 6.63 3.49 7.65
N ILE A 134 5.52 2.87 7.21
CA ILE A 134 5.15 2.82 5.79
C ILE A 134 4.88 4.22 5.27
N ALA A 135 3.98 4.97 5.93
CA ALA A 135 3.71 6.36 5.58
C ALA A 135 5.02 7.17 5.54
N ARG A 136 5.98 6.79 6.42
CA ARG A 136 7.31 7.38 6.49
C ARG A 136 8.29 7.05 5.38
N GLY A 137 8.08 5.96 4.67
CA GLY A 137 9.17 5.29 3.96
C GLY A 137 10.32 4.89 4.90
N ASP A 138 10.10 4.86 6.22
CA ASP A 138 11.09 4.48 7.23
C ASP A 138 11.07 2.96 7.42
N TYR A 139 11.48 2.25 6.37
CA TYR A 139 11.45 0.80 6.36
C TYR A 139 12.46 0.20 7.37
N LEU A 140 13.57 0.89 7.62
CA LEU A 140 14.56 0.49 8.62
C LEU A 140 14.03 0.68 10.04
N GLY A 141 13.33 1.78 10.33
CA GLY A 141 12.63 1.96 11.61
C GLY A 141 11.55 0.89 11.83
N GLY A 142 10.79 0.54 10.78
CA GLY A 142 9.83 -0.56 10.85
C GLY A 142 10.48 -1.92 11.18
N LEU A 143 11.65 -2.20 10.59
CA LEU A 143 12.43 -3.40 10.89
C LEU A 143 12.96 -3.42 12.33
N GLU A 144 13.46 -2.28 12.82
CA GLU A 144 13.96 -2.12 14.19
C GLU A 144 12.86 -2.38 15.22
N ILE A 145 11.66 -1.84 15.00
CA ILE A 145 10.50 -2.09 15.86
C ILE A 145 10.14 -3.57 15.85
N ALA A 146 10.07 -4.20 14.67
CA ALA A 146 9.75 -5.61 14.55
C ALA A 146 10.79 -6.52 15.25
N ASN A 147 12.08 -6.20 15.15
CA ASN A 147 13.15 -6.92 15.85
C ASN A 147 12.99 -6.84 17.37
N ARG A 148 12.82 -5.63 17.92
CA ARG A 148 12.62 -5.43 19.35
C ARG A 148 11.40 -6.18 19.89
N SER A 149 10.31 -6.16 19.13
CA SER A 149 9.10 -6.91 19.46
C SER A 149 9.33 -8.42 19.46
N LEU A 150 10.12 -8.94 18.51
CA LEU A 150 10.48 -10.36 18.45
C LEU A 150 11.49 -10.77 19.52
N ASP A 151 12.39 -9.88 19.93
CA ASP A 151 13.31 -10.11 21.04
C ASP A 151 12.55 -10.25 22.37
N ALA A 152 11.50 -9.44 22.56
CA ALA A 152 10.64 -9.49 23.74
C ALA A 152 9.60 -10.61 23.71
N CYS A 153 9.08 -10.94 22.53
CA CYS A 153 8.13 -12.04 22.31
C CYS A 153 8.55 -12.87 21.10
N PRO A 154 9.44 -13.85 21.30
CA PRO A 154 9.85 -14.76 20.24
C PRO A 154 8.64 -15.49 19.67
N ASP A 155 8.67 -15.73 18.37
CA ASP A 155 7.65 -16.48 17.63
C ASP A 155 6.24 -15.87 17.54
N ASP A 156 6.07 -14.58 17.86
CA ASP A 156 4.80 -13.90 17.58
C ASP A 156 4.58 -13.73 16.06
N VAL A 157 3.50 -14.33 15.55
CA VAL A 157 3.11 -14.30 14.15
C VAL A 157 2.99 -12.87 13.59
N GLN A 158 2.46 -11.93 14.35
CA GLN A 158 2.26 -10.55 13.91
C GLN A 158 3.60 -9.82 13.78
N PHE A 159 4.51 -10.00 14.73
CA PHE A 159 5.84 -9.41 14.67
C PHE A 159 6.72 -10.07 13.60
N GLN A 160 6.59 -11.39 13.40
CA GLN A 160 7.24 -12.09 12.29
C GLN A 160 6.74 -11.60 10.93
N THR A 161 5.43 -11.42 10.77
CA THR A 161 4.83 -10.87 9.54
C THR A 161 5.33 -9.45 9.29
N MET A 162 5.36 -8.61 10.32
CA MET A 162 5.86 -7.23 10.22
C MET A 162 7.34 -7.20 9.83
N LYS A 163 8.18 -8.03 10.45
CA LYS A 163 9.60 -8.17 10.07
C LYS A 163 9.76 -8.62 8.62
N GLY A 164 9.02 -9.66 8.22
CA GLY A 164 9.05 -10.16 6.85
C GLY A 164 8.68 -9.09 5.82
N PHE A 165 7.62 -8.32 6.10
CA PHE A 165 7.21 -7.18 5.29
C PHE A 165 8.29 -6.09 5.23
N PHE A 166 8.85 -5.63 6.36
CA PHE A 166 9.85 -4.55 6.33
C PHE A 166 11.22 -4.96 5.78
N LEU A 167 11.59 -6.24 5.88
CA LEU A 167 12.76 -6.79 5.17
C LEU A 167 12.58 -6.68 3.66
N GLU A 168 11.42 -7.10 3.14
CA GLU A 168 11.09 -6.97 1.72
C GLU A 168 11.07 -5.49 1.29
N GLN A 169 10.40 -4.62 2.06
CA GLN A 169 10.41 -3.18 1.79
C GLN A 169 11.84 -2.58 1.85
N SER A 170 12.77 -3.21 2.56
CA SER A 170 14.19 -2.80 2.59
C SER A 170 15.04 -3.45 1.49
N GLY A 171 14.45 -4.25 0.59
CA GLY A 171 15.13 -4.96 -0.50
C GLY A 171 15.76 -6.30 -0.08
N GLN A 172 15.59 -6.73 1.17
CA GLN A 172 16.06 -8.00 1.70
C GLN A 172 15.03 -9.13 1.42
N ASN A 173 14.69 -9.30 0.14
CA ASN A 173 13.52 -10.08 -0.29
C ASN A 173 13.55 -11.55 0.14
N ALA A 174 14.72 -12.19 0.11
CA ALA A 174 14.86 -13.61 0.47
C ALA A 174 14.62 -13.85 1.97
N GLU A 175 15.19 -13.02 2.83
CA GLU A 175 14.97 -13.10 4.28
C GLU A 175 13.53 -12.71 4.63
N GLY A 176 13.01 -11.63 4.01
CA GLY A 176 11.64 -11.19 4.20
C GLY A 176 10.63 -12.28 3.86
N PHE A 177 10.84 -12.98 2.73
CA PHE A 177 10.04 -14.13 2.35
C PHE A 177 10.06 -15.24 3.41
N ALA A 178 11.23 -15.60 3.93
CA ALA A 178 11.35 -16.65 4.94
C ALA A 178 10.55 -16.34 6.22
N TYR A 179 10.61 -15.10 6.71
CA TYR A 179 9.81 -14.67 7.87
C TYR A 179 8.31 -14.69 7.57
N SER A 180 7.88 -14.11 6.45
CA SER A 180 6.46 -14.04 6.06
C SER A 180 5.86 -15.44 5.83
N SER A 181 6.59 -16.34 5.16
CA SER A 181 6.15 -17.72 4.92
C SER A 181 6.05 -18.51 6.22
N ARG A 182 6.99 -18.32 7.16
CA ARG A 182 6.90 -18.94 8.49
C ARG A 182 5.68 -18.44 9.26
N ALA A 183 5.45 -17.14 9.26
CA ALA A 183 4.28 -16.55 9.93
C ALA A 183 2.97 -17.07 9.34
N LEU A 184 2.87 -17.17 8.00
CA LEU A 184 1.69 -17.71 7.32
C LEU A 184 1.48 -19.21 7.63
N ALA A 185 2.55 -19.99 7.74
CA ALA A 185 2.45 -21.41 8.11
C ALA A 185 1.95 -21.59 9.56
N GLN A 186 2.33 -20.69 10.47
CA GLN A 186 1.88 -20.70 11.86
C GLN A 186 0.41 -20.25 12.01
N ASP A 187 -0.04 -19.29 11.20
CA ASP A 187 -1.42 -18.80 11.18
C ASP A 187 -1.98 -18.71 9.75
N PRO A 188 -2.50 -19.83 9.20
CA PRO A 188 -3.03 -19.88 7.84
C PRO A 188 -4.30 -19.05 7.60
N GLY A 189 -4.86 -18.42 8.65
CA GLY A 189 -6.03 -17.55 8.59
C GLY A 189 -5.69 -16.05 8.62
N ASN A 190 -4.40 -15.69 8.74
CA ASN A 190 -3.93 -14.32 8.87
C ASN A 190 -3.74 -13.66 7.48
N LEU A 191 -4.66 -12.77 7.10
CA LEU A 191 -4.57 -12.09 5.80
C LEU A 191 -3.40 -11.11 5.72
N TYR A 192 -2.91 -10.59 6.85
CA TYR A 192 -1.68 -9.80 6.84
C TYR A 192 -0.45 -10.64 6.46
N ALA A 193 -0.41 -11.91 6.87
CA ALA A 193 0.66 -12.83 6.48
C ALA A 193 0.58 -13.18 4.99
N TYR A 194 -0.62 -13.44 4.45
CA TYR A 194 -0.82 -13.59 3.00
C TYR A 194 -0.34 -12.37 2.23
N HIS A 195 -0.66 -11.16 2.71
CA HIS A 195 -0.18 -9.93 2.11
C HIS A 195 1.34 -9.87 2.06
N ALA A 196 2.02 -10.11 3.19
CA ALA A 196 3.48 -10.08 3.22
C ALA A 196 4.14 -11.15 2.34
N VAL A 197 3.56 -12.35 2.25
CA VAL A 197 4.04 -13.40 1.33
C VAL A 197 3.81 -13.03 -0.13
N GLY A 198 2.62 -12.52 -0.48
CA GLY A 198 2.29 -12.07 -1.83
C GLY A 198 3.22 -10.95 -2.30
N HIS A 199 3.49 -9.96 -1.45
CA HIS A 199 4.48 -8.89 -1.72
C HIS A 199 5.85 -9.46 -2.04
N ALA A 200 6.34 -10.38 -1.21
CA ALA A 200 7.64 -11.00 -1.40
C ALA A 200 7.73 -11.79 -2.72
N TYR A 201 6.64 -12.45 -3.14
CA TYR A 201 6.58 -13.10 -4.45
C TYR A 201 6.61 -12.09 -5.61
N ILE A 202 5.84 -10.99 -5.53
CA ILE A 202 5.86 -9.94 -6.55
C ILE A 202 7.27 -9.33 -6.68
N ALA A 203 7.90 -8.98 -5.55
CA ALA A 203 9.24 -8.42 -5.50
C ALA A 203 10.33 -9.34 -6.10
N ARG A 204 10.08 -10.66 -6.10
CA ARG A 204 10.93 -11.69 -6.72
C ARG A 204 10.60 -11.97 -8.19
N GLY A 205 9.50 -11.43 -8.71
CA GLY A 205 8.96 -11.75 -10.03
C GLY A 205 8.26 -13.12 -10.11
N ASP A 206 7.93 -13.71 -8.96
CA ASP A 206 7.15 -14.93 -8.82
C ASP A 206 5.64 -14.60 -8.88
N TYR A 207 5.21 -13.97 -9.99
CA TYR A 207 3.87 -13.37 -10.11
C TYR A 207 2.73 -14.40 -10.01
N ARG A 208 2.98 -15.63 -10.44
CA ARG A 208 1.98 -16.71 -10.36
C ARG A 208 1.74 -17.10 -8.92
N GLU A 209 2.81 -17.29 -8.15
CA GLU A 209 2.75 -17.61 -6.74
C GLU A 209 2.10 -16.46 -5.95
N ALA A 210 2.38 -15.21 -6.32
CA ALA A 210 1.68 -14.05 -5.78
C ALA A 210 0.16 -14.12 -6.07
N LEU A 211 -0.24 -14.38 -7.32
CA LEU A 211 -1.63 -14.52 -7.71
C LEU A 211 -2.34 -15.62 -6.90
N GLU A 212 -1.78 -16.83 -6.86
CA GLU A 212 -2.33 -17.97 -6.11
C GLU A 212 -2.43 -17.65 -4.61
N THR A 213 -1.46 -16.91 -4.06
CA THR A 213 -1.46 -16.46 -2.65
C THR A 213 -2.62 -15.49 -2.38
N PHE A 214 -2.84 -14.50 -3.24
CA PHE A 214 -3.92 -13.53 -3.06
C PHE A 214 -5.30 -14.12 -3.35
N GLU A 215 -5.42 -15.06 -4.29
CA GLU A 215 -6.65 -15.82 -4.53
C GLU A 215 -7.01 -16.65 -3.29
N ARG A 216 -6.01 -17.29 -2.67
CA ARG A 216 -6.23 -18.02 -1.42
C ARG A 216 -6.69 -17.08 -0.31
N ALA A 217 -6.05 -15.93 -0.14
CA ALA A 217 -6.44 -14.94 0.85
C ALA A 217 -7.87 -14.42 0.63
N ALA A 218 -8.22 -14.09 -0.62
CA ALA A 218 -9.56 -13.67 -1.00
C ALA A 218 -10.62 -14.76 -0.74
N SER A 219 -10.26 -16.05 -0.89
CA SER A 219 -11.17 -17.15 -0.55
C SER A 219 -11.50 -17.26 0.95
N LEU A 220 -10.66 -16.69 1.82
CA LEU A 220 -10.90 -16.66 3.26
C LEU A 220 -11.79 -15.49 3.66
N GLU A 221 -11.54 -14.31 3.08
CA GLU A 221 -12.37 -13.13 3.26
C GLU A 221 -12.11 -12.08 2.16
N HIS A 222 -13.15 -11.37 1.76
CA HIS A 222 -13.09 -10.25 0.81
C HIS A 222 -12.61 -8.97 1.51
N TYR A 223 -11.34 -8.95 1.91
CA TYR A 223 -10.73 -7.78 2.54
C TYR A 223 -10.22 -6.78 1.48
N PRO A 224 -10.68 -5.51 1.44
CA PRO A 224 -10.42 -4.60 0.33
C PRO A 224 -8.95 -4.52 -0.11
N HIS A 225 -8.03 -4.41 0.85
CA HIS A 225 -6.60 -4.29 0.54
C HIS A 225 -6.02 -5.56 -0.12
N ILE A 226 -6.50 -6.75 0.27
CA ILE A 226 -6.10 -8.02 -0.38
C ILE A 226 -6.62 -8.09 -1.81
N LEU A 227 -7.86 -7.65 -2.00
CA LEU A 227 -8.50 -7.65 -3.31
C LEU A 227 -7.82 -6.68 -4.28
N TRP A 228 -7.27 -5.57 -3.76
CA TRP A 228 -6.44 -4.67 -4.54
C TRP A 228 -5.18 -5.36 -5.07
N HIS A 229 -4.40 -6.02 -4.19
CA HIS A 229 -3.20 -6.76 -4.60
C HIS A 229 -3.52 -7.89 -5.58
N LEU A 230 -4.67 -8.54 -5.41
CA LEU A 230 -5.15 -9.52 -6.36
C LEU A 230 -5.42 -8.91 -7.75
N GLY A 231 -6.06 -7.73 -7.79
CA GLY A 231 -6.28 -6.99 -9.04
C GLY A 231 -4.98 -6.49 -9.69
N GLU A 232 -4.01 -6.07 -8.89
CA GLU A 232 -2.68 -5.70 -9.37
C GLU A 232 -1.93 -6.89 -9.97
N ALA A 233 -1.85 -8.02 -9.26
CA ALA A 233 -1.19 -9.23 -9.75
C ALA A 233 -1.81 -9.71 -11.08
N ARG A 234 -3.14 -9.65 -11.20
CA ARG A 234 -3.86 -9.94 -12.44
C ARG A 234 -3.57 -8.95 -13.55
N ALA A 235 -3.52 -7.66 -13.22
CA ALA A 235 -3.18 -6.61 -14.18
C ALA A 235 -1.76 -6.78 -14.71
N ILE A 236 -0.79 -7.18 -13.89
CA ILE A 236 0.59 -7.49 -14.32
C ILE A 236 0.60 -8.69 -15.29
N LEU A 237 -0.22 -9.70 -15.03
CA LEU A 237 -0.31 -10.94 -15.83
C LEU A 237 -1.19 -10.83 -17.09
N GLY A 238 -1.74 -9.65 -17.40
CA GLY A 238 -2.53 -9.44 -18.61
C GLY A 238 -3.98 -9.90 -18.50
N TYR A 239 -4.53 -10.00 -17.29
CA TYR A 239 -5.94 -10.33 -17.05
C TYR A 239 -6.78 -9.08 -16.79
N GLU A 240 -6.68 -8.08 -17.69
CA GLU A 240 -7.26 -6.74 -17.47
C GLU A 240 -8.79 -6.76 -17.34
N GLN A 241 -9.46 -7.62 -18.10
CA GLN A 241 -10.91 -7.75 -18.10
C GLN A 241 -11.42 -8.26 -16.75
N PHE A 242 -10.69 -9.18 -16.12
CA PHE A 242 -11.00 -9.62 -14.76
C PHE A 242 -10.81 -8.48 -13.76
N THR A 243 -9.75 -7.68 -13.89
CA THR A 243 -9.52 -6.51 -13.03
C THR A 243 -10.68 -5.51 -13.14
N GLN A 244 -11.20 -5.26 -14.36
CA GLN A 244 -12.39 -4.42 -14.58
C GLN A 244 -13.67 -5.02 -14.00
N ASP A 245 -13.93 -6.31 -14.24
CA ASP A 245 -15.13 -7.01 -13.75
C ASP A 245 -15.15 -7.10 -12.23
N TYR A 246 -14.00 -7.36 -11.62
CA TYR A 246 -13.84 -7.36 -10.18
C TYR A 246 -14.08 -5.97 -9.58
N TRP A 247 -13.69 -4.89 -10.28
CA TRP A 247 -14.00 -3.51 -9.89
C TRP A 247 -15.47 -3.14 -9.97
N ALA A 248 -16.19 -3.65 -10.94
CA ALA A 248 -17.61 -3.35 -11.08
C ALA A 248 -18.50 -4.06 -10.04
N HIS A 249 -18.04 -5.19 -9.47
CA HIS A 249 -18.90 -6.10 -8.70
C HIS A 249 -18.43 -6.42 -7.26
N SER A 250 -17.34 -5.81 -6.77
CA SER A 250 -16.83 -6.11 -5.42
C SER A 250 -17.63 -5.41 -4.32
N SER A 251 -18.03 -6.19 -3.33
CA SER A 251 -18.55 -5.71 -2.04
C SER A 251 -17.68 -6.27 -0.91
N PRO A 252 -17.08 -5.41 -0.06
CA PRO A 252 -17.10 -3.95 -0.13
C PRO A 252 -16.30 -3.41 -1.33
N PRO A 253 -16.60 -2.18 -1.81
CA PRO A 253 -15.81 -1.56 -2.87
C PRO A 253 -14.37 -1.37 -2.40
N LEU A 254 -13.43 -1.42 -3.35
CA LEU A 254 -12.05 -1.03 -3.08
C LEU A 254 -11.97 0.43 -2.56
N PRO A 255 -10.98 0.75 -1.70
CA PRO A 255 -10.80 2.12 -1.26
C PRO A 255 -10.44 3.03 -2.45
N LEU A 256 -10.71 4.32 -2.29
CA LEU A 256 -10.72 5.29 -3.41
C LEU A 256 -9.38 5.35 -4.16
N PHE A 257 -8.27 5.46 -3.43
CA PHE A 257 -6.95 5.72 -4.01
C PHE A 257 -6.44 4.51 -4.80
N GLU A 258 -6.66 3.33 -4.23
CA GLU A 258 -6.43 2.03 -4.84
C GLU A 258 -7.16 1.85 -6.18
N ARG A 259 -8.40 2.35 -6.30
CA ARG A 259 -9.15 2.36 -7.56
C ARG A 259 -8.56 3.32 -8.59
N ILE A 260 -8.19 4.52 -8.17
CA ILE A 260 -7.57 5.53 -9.03
C ILE A 260 -6.26 4.99 -9.62
N GLU A 261 -5.40 4.42 -8.77
CA GLU A 261 -4.11 3.85 -9.16
C GLU A 261 -4.26 2.73 -10.21
N LEU A 262 -5.18 1.78 -10.01
CA LEU A 262 -5.35 0.67 -10.94
C LEU A 262 -5.98 1.10 -12.27
N LEU A 263 -6.89 2.07 -12.27
CA LEU A 263 -7.42 2.65 -13.50
C LEU A 263 -6.35 3.44 -14.26
N TRP A 264 -5.47 4.16 -13.54
CA TRP A 264 -4.34 4.84 -14.15
C TRP A 264 -3.37 3.85 -14.82
N ARG A 265 -3.10 2.72 -14.15
CA ARG A 265 -2.29 1.62 -14.71
C ARG A 265 -2.89 1.09 -16.02
N LEU A 266 -4.20 0.86 -16.07
CA LEU A 266 -4.88 0.40 -17.29
C LEU A 266 -4.82 1.44 -18.42
N GLU A 267 -5.04 2.71 -18.10
CA GLU A 267 -5.05 3.77 -19.11
C GLU A 267 -3.66 4.01 -19.71
N VAL A 268 -2.62 4.10 -18.88
CA VAL A 268 -1.27 4.46 -19.34
C VAL A 268 -0.49 3.27 -19.86
N LEU A 269 -0.46 2.17 -19.10
CA LEU A 269 0.41 1.03 -19.42
C LEU A 269 -0.27 0.04 -20.36
N ARG A 270 -1.59 -0.13 -20.24
CA ARG A 270 -2.37 -1.06 -21.10
C ARG A 270 -3.04 -0.38 -22.28
N ARG A 271 -2.98 0.96 -22.36
CA ARG A 271 -3.63 1.78 -23.40
C ARG A 271 -5.14 1.51 -23.50
N LEU A 272 -5.76 1.12 -22.39
CA LEU A 272 -7.20 0.87 -22.29
C LEU A 272 -7.87 2.14 -21.74
N PRO A 273 -8.59 2.91 -22.58
CA PRO A 273 -9.19 4.15 -22.13
C PRO A 273 -10.23 3.87 -21.03
N VAL A 274 -10.17 4.66 -19.96
CA VAL A 274 -11.16 4.66 -18.89
C VAL A 274 -12.18 5.76 -19.18
N ASP A 275 -13.46 5.48 -18.99
CA ASP A 275 -14.51 6.43 -19.30
C ASP A 275 -14.45 7.67 -18.40
N LEU A 276 -14.73 8.84 -18.98
CA LEU A 276 -14.67 10.12 -18.28
C LEU A 276 -15.67 10.19 -17.13
N THR A 277 -16.82 9.50 -17.20
CA THR A 277 -17.78 9.47 -16.09
C THR A 277 -17.22 8.75 -14.87
N THR A 278 -16.38 7.72 -15.08
CA THR A 278 -15.70 7.00 -14.00
C THR A 278 -14.69 7.93 -13.31
N TRP A 279 -13.89 8.67 -14.08
CA TRP A 279 -12.96 9.64 -13.51
C TRP A 279 -13.67 10.76 -12.73
N ARG A 280 -14.83 11.24 -13.23
CA ARG A 280 -15.64 12.25 -12.54
C ARG A 280 -16.21 11.75 -11.21
N ASP A 281 -16.69 10.50 -11.15
CA ASP A 281 -17.16 9.90 -9.90
C ASP A 281 -16.02 9.80 -8.87
N LEU A 282 -14.86 9.30 -9.28
CA LEU A 282 -13.69 9.18 -8.39
C LEU A 282 -13.21 10.56 -7.90
N ALA A 283 -13.21 11.56 -8.78
CA ALA A 283 -12.88 12.93 -8.41
C ALA A 283 -13.88 13.49 -7.38
N GLU A 284 -15.19 13.27 -7.54
CA GLU A 284 -16.22 13.70 -6.58
C GLU A 284 -16.02 13.02 -5.21
N GLN A 285 -15.72 11.73 -5.20
CA GLN A 285 -15.39 11.00 -3.96
C GLN A 285 -14.16 11.60 -3.27
N GLY A 286 -13.12 11.93 -4.04
CA GLY A 286 -11.90 12.57 -3.54
C GLY A 286 -12.16 13.97 -2.97
N GLU A 287 -12.99 14.77 -3.64
CA GLU A 287 -13.37 16.11 -3.16
C GLU A 287 -14.06 16.08 -1.80
N ARG A 288 -14.89 15.07 -1.52
CA ARG A 288 -15.49 14.91 -0.18
C ARG A 288 -14.44 14.71 0.90
N LEU A 289 -13.36 13.98 0.62
CA LEU A 289 -12.26 13.76 1.56
C LEU A 289 -11.40 15.02 1.75
N LEU A 290 -11.24 15.83 0.70
CA LEU A 290 -10.54 17.11 0.77
C LEU A 290 -11.22 18.15 1.68
N ALA A 291 -12.44 17.89 2.18
CA ALA A 291 -13.06 18.69 3.24
C ALA A 291 -12.34 18.52 4.61
N HIS A 292 -11.53 17.47 4.76
CA HIS A 292 -10.73 17.19 5.94
C HIS A 292 -9.27 16.85 5.56
N PRO A 293 -8.55 17.80 4.95
CA PRO A 293 -7.22 17.55 4.36
C PRO A 293 -6.17 17.14 5.39
N GLU A 294 -6.35 17.49 6.66
CA GLU A 294 -5.47 17.14 7.78
C GLU A 294 -5.33 15.63 8.02
N TYR A 295 -6.29 14.83 7.56
CA TYR A 295 -6.24 13.36 7.68
C TYR A 295 -5.71 12.67 6.43
N LEU A 296 -5.36 13.42 5.39
CA LEU A 296 -4.89 12.87 4.13
C LEU A 296 -3.37 12.86 4.07
N THR A 297 -2.82 11.73 3.62
CA THR A 297 -1.39 11.62 3.36
C THR A 297 -1.05 12.22 2.00
N ILE A 298 0.24 12.48 1.75
CA ILE A 298 0.76 12.91 0.44
C ILE A 298 0.29 11.96 -0.67
N TRP A 299 0.32 10.66 -0.40
CA TRP A 299 -0.17 9.60 -1.29
C TRP A 299 -1.63 9.80 -1.70
N MET A 300 -2.47 10.18 -0.75
CA MET A 300 -3.91 10.39 -0.98
C MET A 300 -4.15 11.65 -1.79
N HIS A 301 -3.47 12.75 -1.46
CA HIS A 301 -3.54 14.00 -2.24
C HIS A 301 -3.07 13.79 -3.68
N HIS A 302 -2.02 12.99 -3.88
CA HIS A 302 -1.53 12.64 -5.20
C HIS A 302 -2.60 11.96 -6.05
N TRP A 303 -3.21 10.87 -5.56
CA TRP A 303 -4.23 10.16 -6.32
C TRP A 303 -5.51 10.99 -6.52
N ILE A 304 -5.94 11.79 -5.53
CA ILE A 304 -7.06 12.72 -5.73
C ILE A 304 -6.73 13.74 -6.83
N GLY A 305 -5.53 14.32 -6.80
CA GLY A 305 -5.05 15.24 -7.84
C GLY A 305 -5.07 14.63 -9.23
N LEU A 306 -4.62 13.38 -9.36
CA LEU A 306 -4.64 12.64 -10.62
C LEU A 306 -6.08 12.40 -11.12
N ALA A 307 -6.99 11.95 -10.25
CA ALA A 307 -8.40 11.75 -10.61
C ALA A 307 -9.07 13.05 -11.07
N LEU A 308 -8.82 14.17 -10.37
CA LEU A 308 -9.32 15.50 -10.76
C LEU A 308 -8.81 15.88 -12.16
N ALA A 309 -7.53 15.68 -12.42
CA ALA A 309 -6.93 15.99 -13.72
C ALA A 309 -7.54 15.14 -14.85
N ARG A 310 -7.74 13.84 -14.61
CA ARG A 310 -8.39 12.95 -15.57
C ARG A 310 -9.86 13.25 -15.78
N ALA A 311 -10.55 13.78 -14.77
CA ALA A 311 -11.92 14.26 -14.87
C ALA A 311 -12.06 15.59 -15.64
N GLY A 312 -10.94 16.25 -16.00
CA GLY A 312 -10.90 17.55 -16.67
C GLY A 312 -10.86 18.75 -15.72
N GLU A 313 -10.77 18.51 -14.40
CA GLU A 313 -10.78 19.51 -13.34
C GLU A 313 -9.34 19.96 -12.99
N LEU A 314 -8.57 20.39 -14.01
CA LEU A 314 -7.13 20.69 -13.87
C LEU A 314 -6.82 21.78 -12.82
N ASP A 315 -7.68 22.79 -12.68
CA ASP A 315 -7.50 23.82 -11.65
C ASP A 315 -7.60 23.23 -10.25
N LYS A 316 -8.53 22.28 -10.03
CA LYS A 316 -8.66 21.57 -8.77
C LYS A 316 -7.44 20.68 -8.51
N ALA A 317 -6.93 20.01 -9.54
CA ALA A 317 -5.71 19.21 -9.45
C ALA A 317 -4.47 20.06 -9.10
N ARG A 318 -4.31 21.23 -9.73
CA ARG A 318 -3.22 22.18 -9.40
C ARG A 318 -3.30 22.71 -7.98
N ARG A 319 -4.50 22.85 -7.41
CA ARG A 319 -4.65 23.17 -5.98
C ARG A 319 -4.09 22.08 -5.06
N GLN A 320 -4.13 20.80 -5.47
CA GLN A 320 -3.47 19.72 -4.73
C GLN A 320 -1.95 19.84 -4.79
N VAL A 321 -1.39 20.13 -5.97
CA VAL A 321 0.06 20.43 -6.10
C VAL A 321 0.45 21.62 -5.21
N ALA A 322 -0.32 22.71 -5.25
CA ALA A 322 -0.06 23.90 -4.45
C ALA A 322 -0.14 23.60 -2.94
N TYR A 323 -1.13 22.82 -2.51
CA TYR A 323 -1.24 22.35 -1.13
C TYR A 323 0.01 21.56 -0.74
N LEU A 324 0.38 20.54 -1.53
CA LEU A 324 1.58 19.72 -1.29
C LEU A 324 2.87 20.56 -1.19
N ARG A 325 3.00 21.62 -1.97
CA ARG A 325 4.14 22.55 -1.95
C ARG A 325 4.18 23.49 -0.73
N GLN A 326 3.04 23.72 -0.06
CA GLN A 326 2.93 24.64 1.09
C GLN A 326 3.21 23.98 2.44
N LEU A 327 3.28 22.65 2.49
CA LEU A 327 3.36 21.93 3.76
C LEU A 327 4.76 22.04 4.37
N PRO A 328 4.85 22.24 5.70
CA PRO A 328 6.09 22.63 6.36
C PRO A 328 7.15 21.51 6.28
N PRO A 329 8.44 21.85 6.07
CA PRO A 329 9.51 20.88 6.13
C PRO A 329 9.79 20.42 7.57
N GLY A 330 9.62 19.12 7.86
CA GLY A 330 9.95 18.51 9.16
C GLY A 330 9.71 16.99 9.20
N LYS A 331 10.66 16.22 9.76
CA LYS A 331 10.65 14.73 9.92
C LYS A 331 10.23 14.35 11.35
N ALA A 332 9.75 13.14 11.65
CA ALA A 332 9.76 11.87 10.92
C ALA A 332 8.35 11.52 10.45
N SER A 333 8.09 11.40 9.15
CA SER A 333 7.05 10.50 8.59
C SER A 333 6.87 10.49 7.09
N GLY A 334 7.95 10.54 6.31
CA GLY A 334 7.82 10.43 4.86
C GLY A 334 7.75 11.84 4.39
N GLN A 335 8.96 12.36 4.22
CA GLN A 335 9.18 13.76 3.98
C GLN A 335 8.22 14.19 2.89
N TRP A 336 7.42 15.20 3.20
CA TRP A 336 7.24 16.32 2.29
C TRP A 336 8.49 16.44 1.46
N SER A 337 8.39 15.92 0.26
CA SER A 337 9.43 16.03 -0.72
C SER A 337 8.77 16.83 -1.80
N THR A 338 9.45 17.88 -2.24
CA THR A 338 9.15 18.47 -3.54
C THR A 338 8.96 17.37 -4.57
N LEU A 339 9.66 16.23 -4.44
CA LEU A 339 9.46 15.01 -5.23
C LEU A 339 8.00 14.50 -5.28
N GLY A 340 7.26 14.43 -4.19
CA GLY A 340 5.85 13.99 -4.22
C GLY A 340 4.94 14.97 -4.97
N ALA A 341 5.19 16.28 -4.81
CA ALA A 341 4.49 17.33 -5.54
C ALA A 341 4.91 17.37 -7.02
N ASP A 342 6.20 17.19 -7.29
CA ASP A 342 6.80 17.14 -8.63
C ASP A 342 6.32 15.89 -9.38
N MET A 343 6.12 14.77 -8.69
CA MET A 343 5.51 13.56 -9.27
C MET A 343 4.09 13.86 -9.74
N LEU A 344 3.23 14.42 -8.86
CA LEU A 344 1.86 14.78 -9.24
C LEU A 344 1.87 15.79 -10.39
N GLU A 345 2.63 16.88 -10.27
CA GLU A 345 2.70 17.93 -11.29
C GLU A 345 3.25 17.41 -12.62
N GLY A 346 4.20 16.49 -12.58
CA GLY A 346 4.73 15.78 -13.74
C GLY A 346 3.67 14.92 -14.42
N GLU A 347 2.85 14.20 -13.67
CA GLU A 347 1.71 13.47 -14.22
C GLU A 347 0.60 14.39 -14.75
N LEU A 348 0.38 15.56 -14.14
CA LEU A 348 -0.51 16.57 -14.72
C LEU A 348 0.01 17.02 -16.10
N ALA A 349 1.31 17.30 -16.20
CA ALA A 349 1.95 17.65 -17.47
C ALA A 349 1.84 16.49 -18.48
N PHE A 350 2.03 15.24 -18.04
CA PHE A 350 1.84 14.04 -18.86
C PHE A 350 0.41 13.96 -19.42
N ILE A 351 -0.62 14.19 -18.58
CA ILE A 351 -2.03 14.19 -18.99
C ILE A 351 -2.31 15.29 -20.02
N GLN A 352 -1.65 16.44 -19.89
CA GLN A 352 -1.77 17.56 -20.83
C GLN A 352 -0.95 17.38 -22.12
N GLY A 353 -0.12 16.33 -22.21
CA GLY A 353 0.78 16.09 -23.35
C GLY A 353 2.08 16.91 -23.33
N ASP A 354 2.36 17.64 -22.23
CA ASP A 354 3.65 18.34 -22.02
C ASP A 354 4.68 17.36 -21.44
N PHE A 355 5.16 16.46 -22.30
CA PHE A 355 6.08 15.40 -21.91
C PHE A 355 7.45 15.91 -21.47
N ALA A 356 7.90 17.06 -21.96
CA ALA A 356 9.17 17.66 -21.55
C ALA A 356 9.12 18.15 -20.09
N THR A 357 8.03 18.82 -19.70
CA THR A 357 7.83 19.22 -18.30
C THR A 357 7.63 17.99 -17.42
N ALA A 358 6.88 16.99 -17.88
CA ALA A 358 6.69 15.73 -17.17
C ALA A 358 8.03 15.05 -16.86
N GLU A 359 8.93 14.94 -17.85
CA GLU A 359 10.23 14.29 -17.68
C GLU A 359 11.08 15.01 -16.64
N ARG A 360 11.19 16.34 -16.76
CA ARG A 360 11.98 17.17 -15.86
C ARG A 360 11.53 17.06 -14.41
N LEU A 361 10.22 16.99 -14.17
CA LEU A 361 9.65 16.91 -12.83
C LEU A 361 9.69 15.49 -12.25
N MET A 362 9.37 14.48 -13.06
CA MET A 362 9.28 13.10 -12.58
C MET A 362 10.66 12.45 -12.35
N ALA A 363 11.70 12.81 -13.13
CA ALA A 363 12.98 12.11 -13.08
C ALA A 363 13.61 12.04 -11.66
N PRO A 364 13.74 13.14 -10.89
CA PRO A 364 14.27 13.08 -9.53
C PRO A 364 13.36 12.29 -8.57
N ALA A 365 12.05 12.39 -8.77
CA ALA A 365 11.06 11.74 -7.92
C ALA A 365 11.07 10.21 -8.10
N VAL A 366 11.26 9.73 -9.33
CA VAL A 366 11.40 8.30 -9.63
C VAL A 366 12.70 7.73 -9.06
N GLU A 367 13.81 8.47 -9.10
CA GLU A 367 15.10 8.03 -8.54
C GLU A 367 15.04 7.86 -7.01
N HIS A 368 14.33 8.75 -6.33
CA HIS A 368 14.19 8.76 -4.87
C HIS A 368 12.80 8.34 -4.38
N LEU A 369 12.10 7.54 -5.18
CA LEU A 369 10.70 7.16 -4.99
C LEU A 369 10.37 6.64 -3.58
N HIS A 370 11.27 5.84 -3.01
CA HIS A 370 11.04 5.23 -1.70
C HIS A 370 11.14 6.25 -0.56
N ALA A 371 11.84 7.37 -0.77
CA ALA A 371 11.96 8.46 0.20
C ALA A 371 10.75 9.42 0.21
N MET A 372 9.83 9.30 -0.76
CA MET A 372 8.64 10.16 -0.84
C MET A 372 7.58 9.89 0.23
N GLY A 373 7.75 8.86 1.07
CA GLY A 373 6.68 8.39 1.97
C GLY A 373 5.52 7.74 1.20
N GLY A 374 4.40 7.47 1.87
CA GLY A 374 3.20 6.87 1.24
C GLY A 374 3.23 5.34 1.16
N GLY A 375 2.55 4.73 0.18
CA GLY A 375 2.30 3.28 0.09
C GLY A 375 3.51 2.35 0.19
N SER A 376 3.30 1.04 0.04
CA SER A 376 4.40 0.08 -0.07
C SER A 376 5.24 0.33 -1.33
N ARG A 377 6.46 -0.21 -1.40
CA ARG A 377 7.34 -0.11 -2.58
C ARG A 377 6.66 -0.60 -3.84
N GLU A 378 5.89 -1.68 -3.74
CA GLU A 378 5.14 -2.25 -4.87
C GLU A 378 4.10 -1.27 -5.40
N GLN A 379 3.32 -0.65 -4.51
CA GLN A 379 2.34 0.39 -4.88
C GLN A 379 3.01 1.60 -5.56
N LYS A 380 4.23 1.97 -5.14
CA LYS A 380 4.95 3.08 -5.80
C LYS A 380 5.48 2.68 -7.17
N ASP A 381 5.64 1.40 -7.44
CA ASP A 381 6.39 0.93 -8.59
C ASP A 381 5.75 1.32 -9.93
N ILE A 382 4.44 1.59 -9.94
CA ILE A 382 3.70 2.19 -11.06
C ILE A 382 4.37 3.48 -11.59
N PHE A 383 4.96 4.32 -10.74
CA PHE A 383 5.58 5.56 -11.20
C PHE A 383 6.81 5.34 -12.07
N LYS A 384 7.57 4.26 -11.81
CA LYS A 384 8.67 3.87 -12.70
C LYS A 384 8.14 3.38 -14.04
N ASP A 385 7.01 2.67 -14.05
CA ASP A 385 6.39 2.21 -15.28
C ASP A 385 5.81 3.37 -16.10
N VAL A 386 5.13 4.33 -15.46
CA VAL A 386 4.64 5.55 -16.12
C VAL A 386 5.81 6.38 -16.65
N PHE A 387 6.90 6.50 -15.89
CA PHE A 387 8.09 7.21 -16.35
C PHE A 387 8.79 6.48 -17.51
N LEU A 388 8.85 5.14 -17.51
CA LEU A 388 9.34 4.35 -18.64
C LEU A 388 8.48 4.58 -19.90
N GLU A 389 7.15 4.60 -19.74
CA GLU A 389 6.21 4.92 -20.82
C GLU A 389 6.38 6.37 -21.31
N LEU A 390 6.63 7.33 -20.43
CA LEU A 390 6.96 8.70 -20.79
C LEU A 390 8.20 8.78 -21.69
N GLN A 391 9.28 8.07 -21.32
CA GLN A 391 10.50 7.99 -22.14
C GLN A 391 10.22 7.38 -23.51
N ARG A 392 9.34 6.37 -23.57
CA ARG A 392 8.88 5.77 -24.82
C ARG A 392 8.14 6.79 -25.71
N ARG A 393 7.26 7.61 -25.13
CA ARG A 393 6.51 8.67 -25.85
C ARG A 393 7.40 9.80 -26.34
N LEU A 394 8.47 10.12 -25.61
CA LEU A 394 9.50 11.06 -26.02
C LEU A 394 10.45 10.50 -27.09
N GLY A 395 10.43 9.19 -27.35
CA GLY A 395 11.33 8.55 -28.31
C GLY A 395 12.76 8.35 -27.78
N HIS A 396 12.98 8.46 -26.46
CA HIS A 396 14.29 8.36 -25.83
C HIS A 396 14.74 6.88 -25.68
N ALA A 397 15.06 6.22 -26.80
CA ALA A 397 15.37 4.78 -26.83
C ALA A 397 16.50 4.37 -25.86
N ASP A 398 17.60 5.12 -25.81
CA ASP A 398 18.73 4.81 -24.91
C ASP A 398 18.33 4.89 -23.44
N ARG A 399 17.49 5.87 -23.08
CA ARG A 399 16.98 6.01 -21.72
C ARG A 399 16.01 4.89 -21.36
N VAL A 400 15.19 4.44 -22.31
CA VAL A 400 14.32 3.26 -22.12
C VAL A 400 15.15 2.01 -21.88
N ILE A 401 16.26 1.81 -22.61
CA ILE A 401 17.18 0.69 -22.39
C ILE A 401 17.74 0.72 -20.97
N GLU A 402 18.29 1.85 -20.54
CA GLU A 402 18.89 2.01 -19.22
C GLU A 402 17.90 1.66 -18.09
N LEU A 403 16.71 2.25 -18.14
CA LEU A 403 15.66 2.04 -17.13
C LEU A 403 15.15 0.59 -17.12
N ALA A 404 14.93 0.00 -18.29
CA ALA A 404 14.44 -1.37 -18.41
C ALA A 404 15.49 -2.38 -17.92
N GLU A 405 16.77 -2.18 -18.24
CA GLU A 405 17.85 -3.03 -17.73
C GLU A 405 18.03 -2.91 -16.22
N GLN A 406 17.91 -1.70 -15.66
CA GLN A 406 17.95 -1.50 -14.20
C GLN A 406 16.85 -2.33 -13.51
N ARG A 407 15.62 -2.28 -14.05
CA ARG A 407 14.51 -3.08 -13.54
C ARG A 407 14.75 -4.58 -13.71
N LEU A 408 15.28 -5.02 -14.85
CA LEU A 408 15.55 -6.44 -15.11
C LEU A 408 16.71 -7.02 -14.29
N ARG A 409 17.65 -6.19 -13.84
CA ARG A 409 18.67 -6.60 -12.86
C ARG A 409 18.07 -6.91 -11.50
N ALA A 410 17.05 -6.14 -11.09
CA ALA A 410 16.32 -6.38 -9.84
C ALA A 410 15.31 -7.53 -9.97
N ASN A 411 14.59 -7.60 -11.09
CA ASN A 411 13.59 -8.61 -11.39
C ASN A 411 13.72 -9.10 -12.85
N PRO A 412 14.43 -10.22 -13.09
CA PRO A 412 14.68 -10.73 -14.44
C PRO A 412 13.43 -11.18 -15.22
N ARG A 413 12.29 -11.30 -14.53
CA ARG A 413 10.99 -11.75 -15.06
C ARG A 413 10.01 -10.59 -15.32
N HIS A 414 10.45 -9.34 -15.18
CA HIS A 414 9.59 -8.18 -15.40
C HIS A 414 9.22 -7.99 -16.88
N ILE A 415 8.06 -8.52 -17.28
CA ILE A 415 7.56 -8.52 -18.68
C ILE A 415 7.52 -7.12 -19.31
N PRO A 416 7.00 -6.06 -18.65
CA PRO A 416 6.96 -4.73 -19.25
C PRO A 416 8.35 -4.19 -19.61
N SER A 417 9.39 -4.51 -18.83
CA SER A 417 10.76 -4.09 -19.17
C SER A 417 11.34 -4.87 -20.34
N LEU A 418 10.99 -6.14 -20.53
CA LEU A 418 11.38 -6.89 -21.73
C LEU A 418 10.70 -6.29 -22.98
N ALA A 419 9.42 -5.96 -22.89
CA ALA A 419 8.69 -5.30 -23.98
C ALA A 419 9.30 -3.94 -24.32
N ALA A 420 9.62 -3.14 -23.30
CA ALA A 420 10.27 -1.84 -23.48
C ALA A 420 11.65 -1.95 -24.15
N LEU A 421 12.46 -2.95 -23.79
CA LEU A 421 13.74 -3.24 -24.46
C LEU A 421 13.55 -3.63 -25.93
N ALA A 422 12.58 -4.51 -26.22
CA ALA A 422 12.27 -4.90 -27.59
C ALA A 422 11.86 -3.70 -28.46
N TRP A 423 11.06 -2.79 -27.90
CA TRP A 423 10.71 -1.53 -28.54
C TRP A 423 11.96 -0.66 -28.79
N ALA A 424 12.79 -0.45 -27.77
CA ALA A 424 13.94 0.45 -27.86
C ALA A 424 15.01 -0.04 -28.84
N TYR A 425 15.33 -1.34 -28.84
CA TYR A 425 16.24 -1.91 -29.83
C TYR A 425 15.69 -1.82 -31.26
N GLY A 426 14.37 -1.91 -31.44
CA GLY A 426 13.72 -1.65 -32.72
C GLY A 426 13.92 -0.20 -33.18
N GLN A 427 13.71 0.77 -32.30
CA GLN A 427 13.91 2.19 -32.60
C GLN A 427 15.38 2.51 -32.94
N SER A 428 16.32 1.89 -32.26
CA SER A 428 17.76 2.08 -32.49
C SER A 428 18.33 1.19 -33.62
N GLY A 429 17.49 0.46 -34.38
CA GLY A 429 17.92 -0.38 -35.51
C GLY A 429 18.69 -1.66 -35.12
N GLN A 430 18.70 -2.04 -33.84
CA GLN A 430 19.43 -3.17 -33.29
C GLN A 430 18.63 -4.48 -33.40
N MET A 431 18.33 -4.88 -34.64
CA MET A 431 17.40 -5.99 -34.93
C MET A 431 17.77 -7.34 -34.29
N ALA A 432 19.06 -7.63 -34.16
CA ALA A 432 19.52 -8.87 -33.51
C ALA A 432 19.16 -8.91 -32.01
N LEU A 433 19.39 -7.79 -31.31
CA LEU A 433 19.07 -7.64 -29.90
C LEU A 433 17.56 -7.58 -29.67
N GLN A 434 16.81 -6.92 -30.56
CA GLN A 434 15.35 -6.92 -30.53
C GLN A 434 14.80 -8.36 -30.57
N ARG A 435 15.23 -9.19 -31.53
CA ARG A 435 14.78 -10.59 -31.62
C ARG A 435 15.18 -11.40 -30.40
N GLN A 436 16.39 -11.21 -29.88
CA GLN A 436 16.86 -11.90 -28.68
C GLN A 436 15.99 -11.58 -27.46
N VAL A 437 15.62 -10.31 -27.27
CA VAL A 437 14.74 -9.89 -26.18
C VAL A 437 13.31 -10.40 -26.39
N CYS A 438 12.76 -10.35 -27.61
CA CYS A 438 11.45 -10.94 -27.89
C CYS A 438 11.41 -12.43 -27.56
N ALA A 439 12.46 -13.18 -27.90
CA ALA A 439 12.54 -14.62 -27.58
C ALA A 439 12.54 -14.84 -26.06
N ARG A 440 13.37 -14.08 -25.34
CA ARG A 440 13.37 -14.08 -23.87
C ARG A 440 12.00 -13.70 -23.29
N LEU A 441 11.29 -12.75 -23.90
CA LEU A 441 9.95 -12.36 -23.49
C LEU A 441 8.97 -13.53 -23.63
N LEU A 442 8.98 -14.25 -24.76
CA LEU A 442 8.15 -15.45 -24.95
C LEU A 442 8.43 -16.52 -23.89
N ASP A 443 9.70 -16.80 -23.60
CA ASP A 443 10.09 -17.77 -22.58
C ASP A 443 9.56 -17.36 -21.20
N ARG A 444 9.74 -16.09 -20.81
CA ARG A 444 9.24 -15.58 -19.53
C ARG A 444 7.72 -15.53 -19.46
N ALA A 445 7.05 -15.15 -20.55
CA ALA A 445 5.60 -15.15 -20.64
C ALA A 445 5.02 -16.55 -20.41
N ALA A 446 5.67 -17.60 -20.94
CA ALA A 446 5.29 -18.98 -20.70
C ALA A 446 5.50 -19.40 -19.23
N GLU A 447 6.64 -19.04 -18.63
CA GLU A 447 6.93 -19.33 -17.21
C GLU A 447 5.90 -18.70 -16.25
N VAL A 448 5.55 -17.44 -16.47
CA VAL A 448 4.61 -16.70 -15.61
C VAL A 448 3.15 -16.91 -16.00
N ARG A 449 2.88 -17.68 -17.07
CA ARG A 449 1.55 -17.88 -17.67
C ARG A 449 0.84 -16.55 -17.97
N LEU A 450 1.57 -15.65 -18.62
CA LEU A 450 1.03 -14.40 -19.12
C LEU A 450 -0.21 -14.68 -20.00
N HIS A 451 -1.23 -13.83 -19.89
CA HIS A 451 -2.45 -13.99 -20.67
C HIS A 451 -2.13 -14.08 -22.18
N PRO A 452 -2.74 -15.02 -22.92
CA PRO A 452 -2.43 -15.23 -24.35
C PRO A 452 -2.66 -14.02 -25.24
N HIS A 453 -3.52 -13.09 -24.81
CA HIS A 453 -3.83 -11.86 -25.53
C HIS A 453 -3.16 -10.61 -24.94
N ALA A 454 -2.20 -10.78 -24.03
CA ALA A 454 -1.41 -9.66 -23.51
C ALA A 454 -0.71 -8.93 -24.68
N PRO A 455 -0.80 -7.59 -24.78
CA PRO A 455 -0.23 -6.84 -25.91
C PRO A 455 1.27 -7.10 -26.12
N GLU A 456 2.04 -7.19 -25.04
CA GLU A 456 3.48 -7.43 -25.11
C GLU A 456 3.81 -8.79 -25.73
N LEU A 457 2.98 -9.79 -25.47
CA LEU A 457 3.12 -11.14 -26.02
C LEU A 457 2.84 -11.13 -27.53
N LEU A 458 1.72 -10.52 -27.92
CA LEU A 458 1.31 -10.44 -29.32
C LEU A 458 2.32 -9.64 -30.17
N GLU A 459 2.82 -8.52 -29.66
CA GLU A 459 3.86 -7.72 -30.33
C GLU A 459 5.15 -8.52 -30.49
N ALA A 460 5.60 -9.24 -29.45
CA ALA A 460 6.80 -10.08 -29.53
C ALA A 460 6.65 -11.25 -30.52
N GLN A 461 5.49 -11.91 -30.53
CA GLN A 461 5.17 -12.98 -31.48
C GLN A 461 5.20 -12.47 -32.92
N GLN A 462 4.59 -11.31 -33.17
CA GLN A 462 4.58 -10.66 -34.48
C GLN A 462 6.00 -10.33 -34.96
N LEU A 463 6.85 -9.76 -34.10
CA LEU A 463 8.23 -9.41 -34.43
C LEU A 463 9.12 -10.63 -34.73
N LEU A 464 8.80 -11.79 -34.14
CA LEU A 464 9.51 -13.05 -34.38
C LEU A 464 8.90 -13.88 -35.52
N GLY A 465 7.74 -13.50 -36.04
CA GLY A 465 7.01 -14.29 -37.04
C GLY A 465 6.44 -15.61 -36.49
N VAL A 466 6.19 -15.68 -35.18
CA VAL A 466 5.58 -16.84 -34.51
C VAL A 466 4.06 -16.64 -34.52
N GLN A 467 3.28 -17.62 -34.99
CA GLN A 467 1.82 -17.51 -34.92
C GLN A 467 1.34 -17.66 -33.47
N PRO A 468 0.34 -16.87 -33.03
CA PRO A 468 -0.29 -17.07 -31.73
C PRO A 468 -0.91 -18.47 -31.65
N PRO A 469 -0.93 -19.11 -30.47
CA PRO A 469 -1.58 -20.41 -30.32
C PRO A 469 -3.05 -20.31 -30.75
N ALA A 470 -3.51 -21.28 -31.55
CA ALA A 470 -4.91 -21.36 -31.96
C ALA A 470 -5.79 -21.45 -30.70
N THR A 471 -6.81 -20.59 -30.62
CA THR A 471 -7.78 -20.54 -29.51
C THR A 471 -8.43 -21.91 -29.32
N ALA A 472 -8.38 -22.45 -28.10
CA ALA A 472 -9.16 -23.60 -27.66
C ALA A 472 -10.39 -23.14 -26.88
#